data_AF-A0AAJ2A0J5-F1
#
_entry.id   AF-A0AAJ2A0J5-F1
#
_cell.length_a   1.000
_cell.length_b   1.000
_cell.length_c   1.000
_cell.angle_alpha   90.00
_cell.angle_beta   90.00
_cell.angle_gamma   90.00
#
_symmetry.space_group_name_H-M   'P 1'
#
loop_
_entity.id
_entity.type
_entity.pdbx_description
1 polymer ?
#
loop_
_entity_poly.entity_id
_entity_poly.type
_entity_poly.pdbx_seq_one_letter_code
_entity_poly.pdbx_strand_id
1 'polypeptide(L)'
;MDDSLIRLRAKIARQIAEREATLQPMRDYAVLGGNATPERTYCPVTLAALEQDLCGWKRMAAKLETTVLFEPREHRALRMPRLR
;
A
#
# COMPACT_ATOMS: atom_id res chain seq x y z
N MET A 1 25.30 -7.26 0.03
CA MET A 1 23.98 -6.71 -0.36
C MET A 1 24.17 -5.23 -0.61
N ASP A 2 23.70 -4.71 -1.74
CA ASP A 2 23.86 -3.30 -2.09
C ASP A 2 23.09 -2.39 -1.13
N ASP A 3 23.76 -1.43 -0.49
CA ASP A 3 23.14 -0.43 0.40
C ASP A 3 21.97 0.33 -0.25
N SER A 4 22.01 0.47 -1.57
CA SER A 4 20.94 1.06 -2.38
C SER A 4 19.65 0.24 -2.33
N LEU A 5 19.74 -1.10 -2.37
CA LEU A 5 18.61 -2.01 -2.25
C LEU A 5 18.01 -1.96 -0.84
N ILE A 6 18.85 -1.91 0.19
CA ILE A 6 18.40 -1.81 1.59
C ILE A 6 17.61 -0.50 1.79
N ARG A 7 18.12 0.63 1.29
CA ARG A 7 17.42 1.92 1.35
C ARG A 7 16.11 1.93 0.56
N LEU A 8 16.06 1.28 -0.60
CA LEU A 8 14.85 1.15 -1.40
C LEU A 8 13.78 0.33 -0.66
N ARG A 9 14.15 -0.82 -0.09
CA ARG A 9 13.25 -1.67 0.70
C ARG A 9 12.70 -0.92 1.92
N ALA A 10 13.56 -0.22 2.66
CA ALA A 10 13.14 0.58 3.80
C ALA A 10 12.16 1.70 3.41
N LYS A 11 12.39 2.36 2.26
CA LYS A 11 11.49 3.39 1.73
C LYS A 11 10.13 2.81 1.32
N ILE A 12 10.12 1.67 0.64
CA ILE A 12 8.88 0.99 0.23
C ILE A 12 8.09 0.53 1.47
N ALA A 13 8.75 -0.10 2.44
CA ALA A 13 8.12 -0.55 3.69
C ALA A 13 7.47 0.61 4.45
N ARG A 14 8.17 1.74 4.59
CA ARG A 14 7.62 2.95 5.21
C ARG A 14 6.38 3.47 4.48
N GLN A 15 6.42 3.52 3.14
CA GLN A 15 5.31 4.00 2.33
C GLN A 15 4.07 3.09 2.38
N ILE A 16 4.26 1.80 2.61
CA ILE A 16 3.17 0.84 2.85
C ILE A 16 2.58 1.07 4.24
N ALA A 17 3.43 1.19 5.26
CA ALA A 17 3.00 1.42 6.65
C ALA A 17 2.21 2.73 6.81
N GLU A 18 2.65 3.81 6.17
CA GLU A 18 1.92 5.10 6.17
C GLU A 18 0.52 4.97 5.55
N ARG A 19 0.39 4.21 4.45
CA ARG A 19 -0.91 3.95 3.81
C ARG A 19 -1.81 3.05 4.66
N GLU A 20 -1.25 2.02 5.28
CA GLU A 20 -1.98 1.16 6.22
C GLU A 20 -2.50 1.95 7.42
N ALA A 21 -1.67 2.81 8.00
CA ALA A 21 -2.07 3.69 9.09
C ALA A 21 -3.17 4.67 8.68
N THR A 22 -3.20 5.11 7.42
CA THR A 22 -4.24 5.99 6.89
C THR A 22 -5.58 5.26 6.71
N LEU A 23 -5.54 3.96 6.41
CA LEU A 23 -6.74 3.11 6.27
C LEU A 23 -7.24 2.54 7.60
N GLN A 24 -6.40 2.50 8.63
CA GLN A 24 -6.74 1.92 9.92
C GLN A 24 -7.99 2.54 10.56
N PRO A 25 -8.17 3.88 10.61
CA PRO A 25 -9.39 4.47 11.14
C PRO A 25 -10.64 4.03 10.38
N MET A 26 -10.55 3.89 9.04
CA MET A 26 -11.67 3.45 8.21
C MET A 26 -12.02 1.97 8.46
N ARG A 27 -11.01 1.13 8.72
CA ARG A 27 -11.23 -0.26 9.15
C ARG A 27 -11.90 -0.31 10.51
N ASP A 28 -11.41 0.47 11.47
CA ASP A 28 -11.97 0.52 12.82
C ASP A 28 -13.43 1.00 12.76
N TYR A 29 -13.73 2.01 11.94
CA TYR A 29 -15.10 2.45 11.67
C TYR A 29 -15.96 1.40 10.97
N ALA A 30 -15.42 0.64 10.01
CA ALA A 30 -16.19 -0.44 9.36
C ALA A 30 -16.50 -1.58 10.34
N VAL A 31 -15.58 -1.89 11.25
CA VAL A 31 -15.76 -2.90 12.30
C VAL A 31 -16.78 -2.44 13.35
N LEU A 32 -16.71 -1.17 13.78
CA LEU A 32 -17.64 -0.59 14.76
C LEU A 32 -19.02 -0.27 14.17
N GLY A 33 -19.05 0.17 12.90
CA GLY A 33 -20.24 0.58 12.15
C GLY A 33 -21.12 -0.57 11.67
N GLY A 34 -20.63 -1.81 11.72
CA GLY A 34 -21.46 -3.01 11.55
C GLY A 34 -22.62 -3.10 12.56
N ASN A 35 -22.55 -2.34 13.67
CA ASN A 35 -23.59 -2.25 14.70
C ASN A 35 -24.23 -0.86 14.85
N ALA A 36 -23.89 0.13 14.02
CA ALA A 36 -24.37 1.51 14.17
C ALA A 36 -25.17 1.99 12.96
N THR A 37 -26.29 2.64 13.25
CA THR A 37 -27.32 3.22 12.38
C THR A 37 -26.88 3.68 10.97
N PRO A 38 -27.76 3.51 9.96
CA PRO A 38 -27.46 3.70 8.52
C PRO A 38 -27.13 5.14 8.09
N GLU A 39 -27.20 6.12 8.98
CA GLU A 39 -26.99 7.54 8.67
C GLU A 39 -25.51 7.94 8.53
N ARG A 40 -24.57 7.07 8.93
CA ARG A 40 -23.11 7.27 8.76
C ARG A 40 -22.47 6.17 7.92
N THR A 41 -23.12 5.82 6.80
CA THR A 41 -22.61 4.81 5.87
C THR A 41 -21.36 5.32 5.16
N TYR A 42 -20.19 5.12 5.76
CA TYR A 42 -18.94 5.07 5.00
C TYR A 42 -19.09 3.87 4.06
N CYS A 43 -19.19 4.15 2.76
CA CYS A 43 -19.57 3.14 1.77
C CYS A 43 -18.55 1.98 1.83
N PRO A 44 -18.94 0.75 2.22
CA PRO A 44 -18.02 -0.40 2.31
C PRO A 44 -17.25 -0.65 1.01
N VAL A 45 -17.84 -0.24 -0.12
CA VAL A 45 -17.23 -0.24 -1.46
C VAL A 45 -15.98 0.65 -1.53
N THR A 46 -15.98 1.81 -0.87
CA THR A 46 -14.82 2.72 -0.85
C THR A 46 -13.65 2.16 -0.04
N LEU A 47 -13.92 1.53 1.11
CA LEU A 47 -12.89 0.84 1.87
C LEU A 47 -12.31 -0.34 1.07
N ALA A 48 -13.17 -1.17 0.46
CA ALA A 48 -12.76 -2.29 -0.36
C ALA A 48 -11.88 -1.86 -1.55
N ALA A 49 -12.21 -0.75 -2.22
CA ALA A 49 -11.40 -0.21 -3.31
C ALA A 49 -10.01 0.23 -2.83
N LEU A 50 -9.94 0.94 -1.69
CA LEU A 50 -8.67 1.38 -1.11
C LEU A 50 -7.80 0.21 -0.62
N GLU A 51 -8.42 -0.85 -0.10
CA GLU A 51 -7.70 -2.09 0.27
C GLU A 51 -7.19 -2.85 -0.95
N GLN A 52 -7.97 -2.89 -2.04
CA GLN A 52 -7.55 -3.47 -3.30
C GLN A 52 -6.35 -2.72 -3.88
N ASP A 53 -6.38 -1.38 -3.83
CA ASP A 53 -5.22 -0.58 -4.21
C ASP A 53 -4.02 -0.95 -3.36
N LEU A 54 -4.12 -0.91 -2.03
CA LEU A 54 -3.02 -1.30 -1.13
C LEU A 54 -2.44 -2.70 -1.45
N CYS A 55 -3.30 -3.67 -1.81
CA CYS A 55 -2.87 -4.99 -2.26
C CYS A 55 -2.06 -4.92 -3.56
N GLY A 56 -2.51 -4.13 -4.53
CA GLY A 56 -1.76 -3.85 -5.77
C GLY A 56 -0.38 -3.23 -5.50
N TRP A 57 -0.31 -2.29 -4.54
CA TRP A 57 0.95 -1.69 -4.11
C TRP A 57 1.92 -2.71 -3.49
N LYS A 58 1.42 -3.62 -2.63
CA LYS A 58 2.22 -4.71 -2.05
C LYS A 58 2.75 -5.67 -3.11
N ARG A 59 1.93 -6.03 -4.11
CA ARG A 59 2.37 -6.89 -5.24
C ARG A 59 3.44 -6.22 -6.09
N MET A 60 3.27 -4.93 -6.39
CA MET A 60 4.27 -4.13 -7.11
C MET A 60 5.58 -4.04 -6.33
N ALA A 61 5.53 -3.81 -5.01
CA ALA A 61 6.70 -3.82 -4.14
C ALA A 61 7.46 -5.15 -4.18
N ALA A 62 6.75 -6.28 -4.03
CA ALA A 62 7.34 -7.60 -4.13
C ALA A 62 7.96 -7.85 -5.52
N LYS A 63 7.29 -7.42 -6.60
CA LYS A 63 7.82 -7.50 -7.95
C LYS A 63 9.11 -6.69 -8.08
N LEU A 64 9.14 -5.45 -7.61
CA LEU A 64 10.34 -4.62 -7.61
C LEU A 64 11.49 -5.29 -6.85
N GLU A 65 11.23 -5.86 -5.68
CA GLU A 65 12.27 -6.59 -4.93
C GLU A 65 12.81 -7.79 -5.71
N THR A 66 11.94 -8.56 -6.37
CA THR A 66 12.39 -9.66 -7.23
C THR A 66 13.18 -9.15 -8.44
N THR A 67 12.70 -8.13 -9.15
CA THR A 67 13.39 -7.60 -10.34
C THR A 67 14.75 -7.01 -9.98
N VAL A 68 14.90 -6.37 -8.82
CA VAL A 68 16.20 -5.85 -8.35
C VAL A 68 17.19 -6.94 -8.01
N LEU A 69 16.72 -8.13 -7.61
CA LEU A 69 17.60 -9.29 -7.43
C LEU A 69 18.09 -9.87 -8.76
N PHE A 70 17.37 -9.67 -9.86
CA PHE A 70 17.71 -10.24 -11.17
C PHE A 70 18.46 -9.26 -12.11
N GLU A 71 18.15 -7.96 -12.11
CA GLU A 71 18.74 -6.99 -13.07
C GLU A 71 19.05 -5.60 -12.48
N PRO A 72 20.08 -5.46 -11.61
CA PRO A 72 20.33 -4.25 -10.80
C PRO A 72 20.49 -2.91 -11.56
N ARG A 73 20.72 -2.94 -12.88
CA ARG A 73 21.11 -1.78 -13.70
C ARG A 73 19.95 -0.97 -14.29
N GLU A 74 18.73 -1.52 -14.34
CA GLU A 74 17.59 -0.89 -15.03
C GLU A 74 16.68 -0.03 -14.12
N HIS A 75 16.85 -0.08 -12.79
CA HIS A 75 15.81 0.39 -11.85
C HIS A 75 15.69 1.90 -11.62
N ARG A 76 16.56 2.73 -12.22
CA ARG A 76 16.53 4.18 -11.99
C ARG A 76 15.21 4.83 -12.46
N ALA A 77 14.42 4.13 -13.28
CA ALA A 77 13.16 4.59 -13.87
C ALA A 77 11.88 4.09 -13.18
N LEU A 78 11.93 3.16 -12.22
CA LEU A 78 10.72 2.57 -11.62
C LEU A 78 10.11 3.51 -10.57
N ARG A 79 9.26 4.43 -11.02
CA ARG A 79 8.47 5.32 -10.17
C ARG A 79 7.14 4.66 -9.82
N MET A 80 6.80 4.67 -8.53
CA MET A 80 5.47 4.28 -8.06
C MET A 80 4.39 5.19 -8.70
N PRO A 81 3.29 4.64 -9.22
CA PRO A 81 2.17 5.44 -9.73
C PRO A 81 1.59 6.29 -8.59
N ARG A 82 1.27 7.56 -8.87
CA ARG A 82 0.60 8.43 -7.88
C ARG A 82 -0.90 8.12 -7.89
N LEU A 83 -1.47 7.89 -6.71
CA LEU A 83 -2.92 7.86 -6.51
C LEU A 83 -3.47 9.24 -6.86
N ARG A 84 -4.53 9.29 -7.66
CA ARG A 84 -5.27 10.51 -8.00
C ARG A 84 -6.30 10.82 -6.92
#